data_AF-A0A8H3LQF9-F1
#
_entry.id   AF-A0A8H3LQF9-F1
#
_cell.length_a   1.000
_cell.length_b   1.000
_cell.length_c   1.000
_cell.angle_alpha   90.00
_cell.angle_beta   90.00
_cell.angle_gamma   90.00
#
_symmetry.space_group_name_H-M   'P 1'
#
loop_
_entity.id
_entity.type
_entity.pdbx_description
1 polymer ?
#
loop_
_entity_poly.entity_id
_entity_poly.type
_entity_poly.pdbx_seq_one_letter_code
_entity_poly.pdbx_strand_id
1 'polypeptide(L)'
;MSCQTLSDTFLRDMSNLYDKADDYNVKIQVGEDSEMEIFKAHSIILRARYIYTGTIALDTINVENNFIELLLATDEMNLHELSEHIQQHIINLSSLKNNWIIQNGVKLFNTVSRRKGIFPKLEELCNNILIQEQKLLINSNEFWGLDEET
;
A
#
# COMPACT_ATOMS: atom_id res chain seq x y z
N MET A 1 -14.27 43.61 1.64
CA MET A 1 -14.69 42.32 2.24
C MET A 1 -13.47 41.42 2.25
N SER A 2 -12.91 41.18 3.43
CA SER A 2 -11.52 40.77 3.62
C SER A 2 -11.30 39.26 3.41
N CYS A 3 -10.21 38.93 2.71
CA CYS A 3 -9.68 37.59 2.45
C CYS A 3 -9.59 36.69 3.71
N GLN A 4 -9.44 37.28 4.90
CA GLN A 4 -9.44 36.57 6.19
C GLN A 4 -10.73 35.80 6.46
N THR A 5 -11.90 36.37 6.12
CA THR A 5 -13.19 35.71 6.43
C THR A 5 -13.37 34.42 5.60
N LEU A 6 -12.87 34.41 4.37
CA LEU A 6 -12.92 33.24 3.49
C LEU A 6 -11.94 32.16 3.94
N SER A 7 -10.69 32.54 4.27
CA SER A 7 -9.68 31.60 4.76
C SER A 7 -10.12 30.92 6.07
N ASP A 8 -10.66 31.68 7.02
CA ASP A 8 -11.11 31.16 8.31
C ASP A 8 -12.31 30.21 8.13
N THR A 9 -13.23 30.56 7.23
CA THR A 9 -14.37 29.70 6.89
C THR A 9 -13.90 28.40 6.24
N PHE A 10 -12.99 28.49 5.27
CA PHE A 10 -12.44 27.32 4.58
C PHE A 10 -11.68 26.39 5.53
N LEU A 11 -10.84 26.94 6.42
CA LEU A 11 -10.12 26.15 7.43
C LEU A 11 -11.10 25.41 8.35
N ARG A 12 -12.15 26.09 8.82
CA ARG A 12 -13.19 25.46 9.65
C ARG A 12 -13.90 24.33 8.90
N ASP A 13 -14.22 24.53 7.63
CA ASP A 13 -14.90 23.52 6.82
C ASP A 13 -13.98 22.30 6.58
N MET A 14 -12.68 22.52 6.35
CA MET A 14 -11.69 21.44 6.26
C MET A 14 -11.48 20.70 7.59
N SER A 15 -11.51 21.40 8.73
CA SER A 15 -11.49 20.75 10.06
C SER A 15 -12.73 19.89 10.27
N ASN A 16 -13.91 20.40 9.90
CA ASN A 16 -15.13 19.60 9.96
C ASN A 16 -15.06 18.35 9.09
N LEU A 17 -14.48 18.44 7.88
CA LEU A 17 -14.27 17.29 7.00
C LEU A 17 -13.27 16.29 7.61
N TYR A 18 -12.26 16.76 8.33
CA TYR A 18 -11.29 15.90 9.01
C TYR A 18 -11.90 15.17 10.21
N ASP A 19 -12.74 15.85 11.01
CA ASP A 19 -13.27 15.30 12.26
C ASP A 19 -14.54 14.46 12.08
N LYS A 20 -15.35 14.74 11.04
CA LYS A 20 -16.64 14.08 10.83
C LYS A 20 -16.52 13.02 9.74
N ALA A 21 -17.13 11.86 9.96
CA ALA A 21 -17.14 10.76 8.98
C ALA A 21 -18.27 10.86 7.94
N ASP A 22 -19.00 11.97 7.86
CA ASP A 22 -20.06 12.16 6.86
C ASP A 22 -19.45 12.23 5.44
N ASP A 23 -20.15 11.69 4.45
CA ASP A 23 -19.71 11.63 3.04
C ASP A 23 -18.31 11.00 2.82
N TYR A 24 -17.89 10.12 3.72
CA TYR A 24 -16.65 9.34 3.56
C TYR A 24 -16.66 8.54 2.25
N ASN A 25 -15.49 8.40 1.64
CA ASN A 25 -15.28 7.62 0.41
C ASN A 25 -14.16 6.59 0.54
N VAL A 26 -13.56 6.46 1.72
CA VAL A 26 -12.55 5.45 2.06
C VAL A 26 -12.97 4.75 3.35
N LYS A 27 -12.81 3.42 3.38
CA LYS A 27 -12.92 2.59 4.58
C LYS A 27 -11.57 1.93 4.81
N ILE A 28 -10.95 2.19 5.95
CA ILE A 28 -9.72 1.51 6.39
C ILE A 28 -10.14 0.40 7.32
N GLN A 29 -9.83 -0.83 6.95
CA GLN A 29 -10.15 -2.01 7.76
C GLN A 29 -8.89 -2.46 8.48
N VAL A 30 -8.98 -2.66 9.79
CA VAL A 30 -7.84 -3.06 10.65
C VAL A 30 -8.25 -4.26 11.48
N GLY A 31 -7.34 -5.22 11.64
CA GLY A 31 -7.59 -6.47 12.36
C GLY A 31 -7.96 -7.64 11.44
N GLU A 32 -8.13 -8.81 12.04
CA GLU A 32 -8.46 -10.07 11.35
C GLU A 32 -9.83 -10.60 11.81
N ASP A 33 -10.59 -11.18 10.87
CA ASP A 33 -11.86 -11.88 11.06
C ASP A 33 -12.79 -11.28 12.13
N SER A 34 -12.78 -11.85 13.35
CA SER A 34 -13.70 -11.52 14.44
C SER A 34 -13.38 -10.21 15.17
N GLU A 35 -12.19 -9.64 14.98
CA GLU A 35 -11.75 -8.39 15.62
C GLU A 35 -11.56 -7.25 14.60
N MET A 36 -12.22 -7.35 13.43
CA MET A 36 -12.14 -6.33 12.40
C MET A 36 -12.82 -5.02 12.83
N GLU A 37 -12.07 -3.93 12.79
CA GLU A 37 -12.56 -2.56 12.96
C GLU A 37 -12.53 -1.80 11.62
N ILE A 38 -13.54 -0.94 11.40
CA ILE A 38 -13.66 -0.13 10.19
C ILE A 38 -13.59 1.36 10.55
N PHE A 39 -12.56 2.03 10.05
CA PHE A 39 -12.39 3.47 10.13
C PHE A 39 -12.85 4.12 8.83
N LYS A 40 -13.65 5.17 8.94
CA LYS A 40 -14.13 5.95 7.80
C LYS A 40 -13.21 7.14 7.57
N ALA A 41 -12.86 7.42 6.32
CA ALA A 41 -11.97 8.51 5.96
C ALA A 41 -12.33 9.11 4.59
N HIS A 42 -11.73 10.27 4.30
CA HIS A 42 -11.84 10.92 2.99
C HIS A 42 -10.52 10.85 2.25
N SER A 43 -10.54 10.32 1.03
CA SER A 43 -9.35 10.19 0.19
C SER A 43 -8.66 11.54 -0.06
N ILE A 44 -9.43 12.63 -0.16
CA ILE A 44 -8.87 13.96 -0.41
C ILE A 44 -8.00 14.43 0.77
N ILE A 45 -8.41 14.16 2.00
CA ILE A 45 -7.67 14.52 3.21
C ILE A 45 -6.40 13.67 3.29
N LEU A 46 -6.51 12.35 3.12
CA LEU A 46 -5.37 11.43 3.19
C LEU A 46 -4.33 11.76 2.11
N ARG A 47 -4.76 11.98 0.86
CA ARG A 47 -3.88 12.36 -0.25
C ARG A 47 -3.25 13.72 -0.03
N ALA A 48 -4.01 14.72 0.41
CA ALA A 48 -3.48 16.05 0.69
C ALA A 48 -2.36 15.99 1.74
N ARG A 49 -2.55 15.22 2.82
CA ARG A 49 -1.49 15.05 3.83
C ARG A 49 -0.19 14.53 3.22
N TYR A 50 -0.26 13.51 2.37
CA TYR A 50 0.94 13.01 1.69
C TYR A 50 1.54 14.04 0.73
N ILE A 51 0.73 14.61 -0.17
CA ILE A 51 1.20 15.54 -1.22
C ILE A 51 1.86 16.79 -0.62
N TYR A 52 1.32 17.34 0.47
CA TYR A 52 1.84 18.56 1.07
C TYR A 52 3.01 18.35 2.03
N THR A 53 3.13 17.17 2.63
CA THR A 53 4.24 16.88 3.55
C THR A 53 5.36 16.08 2.91
N GLY A 54 5.08 15.38 1.80
CA GLY A 54 5.99 14.41 1.19
C GLY A 54 6.39 13.25 2.10
N THR A 55 5.74 13.10 3.26
CA THR A 55 6.15 12.15 4.30
C THR A 55 5.02 11.20 4.64
N ILE A 56 5.39 9.98 4.98
CA ILE A 56 4.51 8.99 5.57
C ILE A 56 5.19 8.57 6.87
N ALA A 57 4.51 8.78 7.99
CA ALA A 57 4.96 8.27 9.26
C ALA A 57 4.65 6.77 9.28
N LEU A 58 5.72 5.99 9.36
CA LEU A 58 5.73 4.57 9.09
C LEU A 58 6.62 3.99 10.20
N ASP A 59 6.04 3.27 11.15
CA ASP A 59 6.87 2.62 12.18
C ASP A 59 7.69 1.50 11.54
N THR A 60 8.96 1.38 11.93
CA THR A 60 9.94 0.53 11.25
C THR A 60 9.55 -0.95 11.24
N ILE A 61 8.75 -1.41 12.19
CA ILE A 61 8.35 -2.83 12.32
C ILE A 61 7.16 -3.14 11.39
N ASN A 62 6.17 -2.26 11.32
CA ASN A 62 4.99 -2.44 10.46
C ASN A 62 5.32 -2.24 8.98
N VAL A 63 6.36 -1.47 8.67
CA VAL A 63 6.72 -1.18 7.28
C VAL A 63 7.37 -2.35 6.58
N GLU A 64 8.29 -3.04 7.28
CA GLU A 64 9.01 -4.19 6.72
C GLU A 64 8.06 -5.30 6.27
N ASN A 65 6.91 -5.45 6.94
CA ASN A 65 5.92 -6.49 6.64
C ASN A 65 4.75 -6.01 5.78
N ASN A 66 4.47 -4.70 5.71
CA ASN A 66 3.28 -4.17 5.04
C ASN A 66 3.57 -3.39 3.76
N PHE A 67 4.75 -3.56 3.15
CA PHE A 67 5.06 -2.89 1.88
C PHE A 67 4.10 -3.23 0.75
N ILE A 68 3.58 -4.46 0.72
CA ILE A 68 2.62 -4.90 -0.32
C ILE A 68 1.27 -4.23 -0.11
N GLU A 69 0.77 -4.16 1.12
CA GLU A 69 -0.44 -3.41 1.49
C GLU A 69 -0.31 -1.94 1.21
N LEU A 70 0.84 -1.35 1.55
CA LEU A 70 1.12 0.04 1.25
C LEU A 70 1.11 0.27 -0.26
N LEU A 71 1.73 -0.61 -1.05
CA LEU A 71 1.69 -0.53 -2.52
C LEU A 71 0.24 -0.55 -3.03
N LEU A 72 -0.60 -1.46 -2.55
CA LEU A 72 -2.02 -1.57 -2.90
C LEU A 72 -2.78 -0.28 -2.56
N ALA A 73 -2.59 0.26 -1.36
CA ALA A 73 -3.21 1.51 -0.93
C ALA A 73 -2.78 2.67 -1.83
N THR A 74 -1.53 2.72 -2.26
CA THR A 74 -1.04 3.81 -3.12
C THR A 74 -1.61 3.76 -4.53
N ASP A 75 -1.85 2.56 -5.07
CA ASP A 75 -2.57 2.37 -6.33
C ASP A 75 -4.03 2.85 -6.20
N GLU A 76 -4.73 2.40 -5.16
CA GLU A 76 -6.13 2.79 -4.89
C GLU A 76 -6.30 4.29 -4.66
N MET A 77 -5.29 4.95 -4.06
CA MET A 77 -5.28 6.39 -3.82
C MET A 77 -4.68 7.20 -4.99
N ASN A 78 -4.27 6.54 -6.07
CA ASN A 78 -3.67 7.15 -7.26
C ASN A 78 -2.44 8.03 -6.92
N LEU A 79 -1.56 7.50 -6.05
CA LEU A 79 -0.32 8.14 -5.60
C LEU A 79 0.89 7.54 -6.35
N HIS A 80 0.99 7.82 -7.65
CA HIS A 80 1.96 7.17 -8.55
C HIS A 80 3.42 7.32 -8.13
N GLU A 81 3.85 8.52 -7.69
CA GLU A 81 5.24 8.77 -7.27
C GLU A 81 5.62 7.90 -6.06
N LEU A 82 4.70 7.75 -5.12
CA LEU A 82 4.89 6.91 -3.95
C LEU A 82 4.91 5.43 -4.32
N SER A 83 3.98 5.00 -5.17
CA SER A 83 3.96 3.63 -5.70
C SER A 83 5.28 3.28 -6.37
N GLU A 84 5.82 4.19 -7.19
CA GLU A 84 7.13 4.03 -7.84
C GLU A 84 8.27 3.91 -6.82
N HIS A 85 8.25 4.72 -5.78
CA HIS A 85 9.23 4.66 -4.69
C HIS A 85 9.18 3.32 -3.95
N ILE A 86 7.98 2.83 -3.63
CA ILE A 86 7.77 1.54 -2.94
C ILE A 86 8.23 0.37 -3.83
N GLN A 87 7.88 0.37 -5.12
CA GLN A 87 8.36 -0.64 -6.06
C GLN A 87 9.88 -0.71 -6.07
N GLN A 88 10.56 0.44 -6.15
CA GLN A 88 12.02 0.49 -6.13
C GLN A 88 12.59 -0.01 -4.80
N HIS A 89 11.94 0.31 -3.68
CA HIS A 89 12.36 -0.17 -2.37
C HIS A 89 12.26 -1.69 -2.25
N ILE A 90 11.15 -2.30 -2.69
CA ILE A 90 10.96 -3.75 -2.72
C ILE A 90 12.05 -4.43 -3.58
N ILE A 91 12.36 -3.88 -4.75
CA ILE A 91 13.45 -4.39 -5.62
C ILE A 91 14.80 -4.33 -4.90
N ASN A 92 15.10 -3.22 -4.23
CA ASN A 92 16.36 -3.08 -3.50
C ASN A 92 16.43 -4.10 -2.35
N LEU A 93 15.33 -4.30 -1.61
CA LEU A 93 15.24 -5.34 -0.57
C LEU A 93 15.47 -6.73 -1.13
N SER A 94 14.90 -7.04 -2.31
CA SER A 94 15.08 -8.34 -2.97
C SER A 94 16.52 -8.60 -3.42
N SER A 95 17.30 -7.54 -3.67
CA SER A 95 18.70 -7.63 -4.08
C SER A 95 19.65 -7.80 -2.89
N LEU A 96 19.19 -7.47 -1.68
CA LEU A 96 19.92 -7.75 -0.46
C LEU A 96 19.78 -9.25 -0.14
N LYS A 97 20.84 -9.89 0.38
CA LYS A 97 20.79 -11.26 0.90
C LYS A 97 20.00 -11.36 2.21
N ASN A 98 18.79 -10.79 2.24
CA ASN A 98 17.83 -10.91 3.32
C ASN A 98 16.76 -11.93 2.96
N ASN A 99 15.90 -12.27 3.92
CA ASN A 99 14.85 -13.27 3.73
C ASN A 99 13.50 -12.66 3.29
N TRP A 100 13.45 -11.38 2.91
CA TRP A 100 12.19 -10.68 2.67
C TRP A 100 11.38 -11.32 1.53
N ILE A 101 12.04 -11.70 0.43
CA ILE A 101 11.40 -12.40 -0.69
C ILE A 101 10.92 -13.80 -0.31
N ILE A 102 11.64 -14.50 0.56
CA ILE A 102 11.21 -15.82 1.03
C ILE A 102 9.93 -15.69 1.88
N GLN A 103 9.85 -14.61 2.66
CA GLN A 103 8.71 -14.34 3.54
C GLN A 103 7.49 -13.79 2.81
N ASN A 104 7.68 -12.95 1.79
CA ASN A 104 6.60 -12.17 1.17
C ASN A 104 6.40 -12.48 -0.33
N GLY A 105 7.21 -13.38 -0.90
CA GLY A 105 7.29 -13.59 -2.34
C GLY A 105 5.99 -14.12 -2.96
N VAL A 106 5.29 -15.02 -2.27
CA VAL A 106 3.99 -15.56 -2.75
C VAL A 106 2.94 -14.45 -2.76
N LYS A 107 2.81 -13.72 -1.65
CA LYS A 107 1.91 -12.57 -1.55
C LYS A 107 2.21 -11.49 -2.59
N LEU A 108 3.49 -11.18 -2.82
CA LEU A 108 3.92 -10.23 -3.84
C LEU A 108 3.52 -10.72 -5.23
N PHE A 109 3.83 -11.97 -5.57
CA PHE A 109 3.52 -12.57 -6.86
C PHE A 109 2.01 -12.56 -7.14
N ASN A 110 1.20 -12.97 -6.16
CA ASN A 110 -0.26 -12.96 -6.28
C ASN A 110 -0.81 -11.54 -6.48
N THR A 111 -0.27 -10.57 -5.74
CA THR A 111 -0.67 -9.17 -5.82
C THR A 111 -0.39 -8.59 -7.20
N VAL A 112 0.85 -8.76 -7.69
CA VAL A 112 1.29 -8.29 -9.00
C VAL A 112 0.50 -8.97 -10.13
N SER A 113 0.25 -10.28 -10.03
CA SER A 113 -0.52 -11.02 -11.03
C SER A 113 -1.97 -10.54 -11.13
N ARG A 114 -2.62 -10.24 -10.00
CA ARG A 114 -4.00 -9.71 -9.97
C ARG A 114 -4.09 -8.27 -10.50
N ARG A 115 -3.03 -7.48 -10.37
CA ARG A 115 -2.96 -6.08 -10.84
C ARG A 115 -2.03 -5.93 -12.05
N LYS A 116 -2.26 -6.77 -13.07
CA LYS A 116 -1.45 -6.81 -14.28
C LYS A 116 -1.38 -5.44 -14.98
N GLY A 117 -0.17 -5.02 -15.33
CA GLY A 117 0.15 -3.76 -15.98
C GLY A 117 0.29 -2.56 -15.03
N ILE A 118 -0.07 -2.71 -13.75
CA ILE A 118 -0.01 -1.61 -12.78
C ILE A 118 1.40 -1.47 -12.19
N PHE A 119 2.10 -2.58 -11.93
CA PHE A 119 3.42 -2.60 -11.29
C PHE A 119 4.50 -3.23 -12.18
N PRO A 120 4.86 -2.62 -13.33
CA PRO A 120 5.71 -3.26 -14.34
C PRO A 120 7.11 -3.64 -13.81
N LYS A 121 7.67 -2.85 -12.88
CA LYS A 121 8.98 -3.17 -12.27
C LYS A 121 8.93 -4.42 -11.40
N LEU A 122 7.84 -4.60 -10.67
CA LEU A 122 7.64 -5.78 -9.83
C LEU A 122 7.23 -7.01 -10.65
N GLU A 123 6.55 -6.83 -11.79
CA GLU A 123 6.32 -7.90 -12.76
C GLU A 123 7.66 -8.44 -13.29
N GLU A 124 8.57 -7.56 -13.70
CA GLU A 124 9.91 -7.94 -14.14
C GLU A 124 10.68 -8.68 -13.03
N LEU A 125 10.65 -8.16 -11.81
CA LEU A 125 11.25 -8.82 -10.64
C LEU A 125 10.69 -10.23 -10.43
N CYS A 126 9.36 -10.39 -10.41
CA CYS A 126 8.70 -11.67 -10.22
C CYS A 126 9.10 -12.69 -11.32
N ASN A 127 9.14 -12.25 -12.58
CA ASN A 127 9.56 -13.09 -13.70
C ASN A 127 11.02 -13.55 -13.54
N ASN A 128 11.92 -12.66 -13.13
CA ASN A 128 13.32 -13.00 -12.89
C ASN A 128 13.48 -14.02 -11.75
N ILE A 129 12.76 -13.85 -10.65
CA ILE A 129 12.77 -14.80 -9.51
C ILE A 129 12.26 -16.18 -9.94
N LEU A 130 11.18 -16.24 -10.71
CA LEU A 130 10.64 -17.52 -11.21
C LEU A 130 11.63 -18.26 -12.10
N ILE A 131 12.36 -17.54 -12.96
CA ILE A 131 13.35 -18.13 -13.87
C ILE A 131 14.61 -18.58 -13.12
N GLN A 132 15.12 -17.76 -12.20
CA GLN A 132 16.43 -17.96 -11.58
C GLN A 132 16.37 -18.81 -10.31
N GLU A 133 15.30 -18.66 -9.52
CA GLU A 133 15.24 -19.15 -8.15
C GLU A 133 13.88 -19.79 -7.83
N GLN A 134 13.32 -20.56 -8.76
CA GLN A 134 12.06 -21.30 -8.59
C GLN A 134 11.99 -22.08 -7.26
N LYS A 135 13.14 -22.59 -6.78
CA LYS A 135 13.28 -23.32 -5.51
C LYS A 135 13.00 -22.48 -4.26
N LEU A 136 13.19 -21.15 -4.30
CA LEU A 136 12.94 -20.28 -3.14
C LEU A 136 11.46 -20.11 -2.85
N LEU A 137 10.63 -20.03 -3.90
CA LEU A 137 9.18 -19.89 -3.76
C LEU A 137 8.54 -21.22 -3.34
N ILE A 138 8.98 -22.35 -3.91
CA ILE A 138 8.47 -23.69 -3.62
C ILE A 138 8.70 -24.10 -2.14
N ASN A 139 9.76 -23.58 -1.51
CA ASN A 139 10.08 -23.86 -0.11
C ASN A 139 9.40 -22.89 0.88
N SER A 140 8.66 -21.89 0.41
CA SER A 140 7.91 -21.01 1.30
C SER A 140 6.64 -21.72 1.80
N ASN A 141 6.32 -21.53 3.07
CA ASN A 141 5.13 -22.15 3.69
C ASN A 141 3.82 -21.64 3.04
N GLU A 142 3.85 -20.49 2.37
CA GLU A 142 2.71 -19.85 1.70
C GLU A 142 2.40 -20.42 0.31
N PHE A 143 3.35 -21.11 -0.35
CA PHE A 143 3.17 -21.59 -1.73
C PHE A 143 2.08 -22.67 -1.85
N TRP A 144 1.83 -23.41 -0.77
CA TRP A 144 0.77 -24.43 -0.71
C TRP A 144 -0.62 -23.86 -0.41
N GLY A 145 -0.74 -22.57 -0.12
CA GLY A 145 -2.00 -21.86 0.08
C GLY A 145 -2.56 -21.22 -1.19
N LEU A 146 -1.98 -21.51 -2.36
CA LEU A 146 -2.59 -21.20 -3.65
C LEU A 146 -3.70 -22.22 -3.89
N ASP A 147 -4.89 -21.95 -3.36
CA ASP A 147 -6.07 -22.71 -3.75
C ASP A 147 -6.26 -22.57 -5.27
N GLU A 148 -6.39 -23.71 -5.95
CA GLU A 148 -6.79 -23.78 -7.35
C GLU A 148 -8.16 -23.10 -7.48
N GLU A 149 -8.21 -21.90 -8.06
CA GLU A 149 -9.47 -21.36 -8.58
C GLU A 149 -9.93 -22.27 -9.73
N THR A 150 -10.85 -23.19 -9.42
CA THR A 150 -11.69 -23.90 -10.40
C THR A 150 -12.66 -22.98 -11.12
#